data_AF-A0A813EZ06-F1
#
_entry.id   AF-A0A813EZ06-F1
#
_cell.length_a   1.000
_cell.length_b   1.000
_cell.length_c   1.000
_cell.angle_alpha   90.00
_cell.angle_beta   90.00
_cell.angle_gamma   90.00
#
_symmetry.space_group_name_H-M   'P 1'
#
loop_
_entity.id
_entity.type
_entity.pdbx_description
1 polymer ?
#
loop_
_entity_poly.entity_id
_entity_poly.type
_entity_poly.pdbx_seq_one_letter_code
_entity_poly.pdbx_strand_id
1 'polypeptide(L)'
;MSRIAQSDISFYEAFSQEILAHLRLEHCQLTNGRVGVRQWCDNMPAVGAAAKLFSSKPPLCFAMQALSHVCVKWQAEAFVSHLAGSRNDWADKLSRFREAKSQDLFG
;
A
#
# COMPACT_ATOMS: atom_id res chain seq x y z
N MET A 1 -16.81 -4.73 -4.94
CA MET A 1 -16.42 -4.16 -3.63
C MET A 1 -17.67 -3.73 -2.86
N SER A 2 -17.77 -3.99 -1.55
CA SER A 2 -18.86 -3.45 -0.73
C SER A 2 -18.72 -1.92 -0.61
N ARG A 3 -19.83 -1.17 -0.44
CA ARG A 3 -19.79 0.31 -0.33
C ARG A 3 -18.85 0.84 0.75
N ILE A 4 -18.64 0.06 1.81
CA ILE A 4 -17.74 0.37 2.93
C ILE A 4 -16.26 0.27 2.50
N ALA A 5 -15.91 -0.71 1.66
CA ALA A 5 -14.54 -0.84 1.17
C ALA A 5 -14.13 0.34 0.26
N GLN A 6 -15.10 0.95 -0.42
CA GLN A 6 -14.86 2.06 -1.32
C GLN A 6 -14.72 3.41 -0.59
N SER A 7 -15.40 3.60 0.55
CA SER A 7 -15.20 4.80 1.39
C SER A 7 -13.80 4.84 2.01
N ASP A 8 -13.21 3.68 2.29
CA ASP A 8 -11.90 3.55 2.94
C ASP A 8 -10.78 3.13 1.97
N ILE A 9 -11.01 3.27 0.65
CA ILE A 9 -10.05 2.83 -0.37
C ILE A 9 -8.64 3.40 -0.15
N SER A 10 -8.55 4.66 0.26
CA SER A 10 -7.25 5.32 0.51
C SER A 10 -6.49 4.67 1.66
N PHE A 11 -7.21 4.17 2.68
CA PHE A 11 -6.60 3.42 3.78
C PHE A 11 -6.08 2.07 3.30
N TYR A 12 -6.88 1.30 2.56
CA TYR A 12 -6.45 -0.01 2.05
C TYR A 12 -5.27 0.11 1.10
N GLU A 13 -5.29 1.11 0.23
CA GLU A 13 -4.18 1.44 -0.67
C GLU A 13 -2.92 1.78 0.13
N ALA A 14 -3.00 2.68 1.10
CA ALA A 14 -1.88 3.02 1.97
C ALA A 14 -1.36 1.83 2.79
N PHE A 15 -2.26 0.99 3.31
CA PHE A 15 -1.91 -0.19 4.07
C PHE A 15 -1.21 -1.24 3.20
N SER A 16 -1.61 -1.37 1.94
CA SER A 16 -0.92 -2.23 0.98
C SER A 16 0.53 -1.78 0.73
N GLN A 17 0.79 -0.46 0.73
CA GLN A 17 2.15 0.07 0.61
C GLN A 17 3.02 -0.32 1.82
N GLU A 18 2.47 -0.31 3.03
CA GLU A 18 3.15 -0.80 4.23
C GLU A 18 3.52 -2.27 4.12
N ILE A 19 2.56 -3.13 3.79
CA ILE A 19 2.78 -4.58 3.65
C ILE A 19 3.87 -4.85 2.60
N LEU A 20 3.79 -4.19 1.44
CA LEU A 20 4.78 -4.33 0.37
C LEU A 20 6.18 -3.88 0.83
N ALA A 21 6.27 -2.82 1.64
CA ALA A 21 7.55 -2.35 2.15
C ALA A 21 8.13 -3.36 3.15
N HIS A 22 7.30 -3.86 4.07
CA HIS A 22 7.69 -4.86 5.04
C HIS A 22 8.24 -6.12 4.38
N LEU A 23 7.48 -6.70 3.45
CA LEU A 23 7.87 -7.93 2.76
C LEU A 23 9.17 -7.75 1.97
N ARG A 24 9.36 -6.61 1.30
CA ARG A 24 10.60 -6.35 0.57
C ARG A 24 11.79 -6.24 1.51
N LEU A 25 11.65 -5.48 2.60
CA LEU A 25 12.73 -5.25 3.55
C LEU A 25 13.11 -6.52 4.33
N GLU A 26 12.14 -7.38 4.63
CA GLU A 26 12.38 -8.68 5.27
C GLU A 26 13.26 -9.61 4.41
N HIS A 27 13.12 -9.53 3.08
CA HIS A 27 13.91 -10.31 2.15
C HIS A 27 15.22 -9.62 1.74
N CYS A 28 15.43 -8.36 2.13
CA CYS A 28 16.70 -7.68 1.92
C CYS A 28 17.66 -8.05 3.06
N GLN A 29 18.79 -8.68 2.72
CA GLN A 29 19.90 -8.90 3.66
C GLN A 29 20.67 -7.58 3.87
N LEU A 30 20.02 -6.62 4.54
CA LEU A 30 20.58 -5.30 4.79
C LEU A 30 21.61 -5.41 5.91
N THR A 31 22.88 -5.23 5.56
CA THR A 31 23.98 -5.36 6.51
C THR A 31 24.42 -4.02 7.10
N ASN A 32 24.22 -2.89 6.41
CA ASN A 32 24.39 -1.51 6.92
C ASN A 32 23.83 -0.46 5.94
N GLY A 33 23.20 0.61 6.46
CA GLY A 33 22.81 1.81 5.69
C GLY A 33 21.30 2.04 5.55
N ARG A 34 20.91 3.25 5.11
CA ARG A 34 19.50 3.58 4.81
C ARG A 34 19.10 3.02 3.45
N VAL A 35 17.95 2.34 3.39
CA VAL A 35 17.45 1.74 2.14
C VAL A 35 16.18 2.43 1.66
N GLY A 36 16.18 2.82 0.39
CA GLY A 36 15.01 3.39 -0.27
C GLY A 36 14.12 2.31 -0.88
N VAL A 37 12.86 2.22 -0.44
CA VAL A 37 11.86 1.32 -1.02
C VAL A 37 10.95 2.11 -1.96
N ARG A 38 11.10 1.89 -3.27
CA ARG A 38 10.27 2.56 -4.30
C ARG A 38 9.00 1.77 -4.57
N GLN A 39 7.86 2.43 -4.49
CA GLN A 39 6.55 1.80 -4.68
C GLN A 39 5.64 2.67 -5.54
N TRP A 40 4.61 2.04 -6.09
CA TRP A 40 3.61 2.67 -6.94
C TRP A 40 2.22 2.49 -6.35
N CYS A 41 1.40 3.54 -6.48
CA CYS A 41 0.01 3.57 -6.06
C CYS A 41 -0.76 4.49 -7.01
N ASP A 42 -1.97 4.11 -7.41
CA ASP A 42 -2.85 4.95 -8.25
C ASP A 42 -3.82 5.81 -7.42
N ASN A 43 -3.83 5.62 -6.10
CA ASN A 43 -4.64 6.40 -5.18
C ASN A 43 -3.88 7.65 -4.70
N MET A 44 -4.20 8.80 -5.31
CA MET A 44 -3.58 10.09 -4.96
C MET A 44 -3.65 10.47 -3.47
N PRO A 45 -4.76 10.26 -2.73
CA PRO A 45 -4.78 10.47 -1.29
C PRO A 45 -3.76 9.62 -0.52
N ALA A 46 -3.63 8.33 -0.86
CA ALA A 46 -2.65 7.43 -0.26
C ALA A 46 -1.21 7.87 -0.59
N VAL A 47 -0.93 8.23 -1.85
CA VAL A 47 0.36 8.79 -2.29
C VAL A 47 0.72 10.04 -1.48
N GLY A 48 -0.23 10.98 -1.36
CA GLY A 48 -0.01 12.24 -0.65
C GLY A 48 0.21 12.06 0.86
N ALA A 49 -0.47 11.09 1.48
CA ALA A 49 -0.25 10.75 2.88
C ALA A 49 1.09 10.05 3.09
N ALA A 50 1.43 9.07 2.24
CA ALA A 50 2.67 8.31 2.31
C ALA A 50 3.91 9.20 2.09
N ALA A 51 3.83 10.18 1.18
CA ALA A 51 4.90 11.16 0.97
C ALA A 51 5.23 11.99 2.22
N LYS A 52 4.26 12.13 3.15
CA LYS A 52 4.41 12.83 4.43
C LYS A 52 4.58 11.87 5.61
N LEU A 53 4.44 10.56 5.37
CA LEU A 53 4.28 9.53 6.41
C LEU A 53 3.25 9.92 7.47
N PHE A 54 2.20 10.64 7.07
CA PHE A 54 1.28 11.26 8.01
C PHE A 54 -0.11 11.50 7.43
N SER A 55 -1.12 11.26 8.26
CA SER A 55 -2.50 11.68 8.05
C SER A 55 -3.16 11.89 9.41
N SER A 56 -4.00 12.91 9.52
CA SER A 56 -4.87 13.13 10.68
C SER A 56 -6.25 12.50 10.53
N LYS A 57 -6.58 11.94 9.36
CA LYS A 57 -7.90 11.40 9.03
C LYS A 57 -7.97 9.90 9.30
N PRO A 58 -8.84 9.42 10.20
CA PRO A 58 -9.14 8.00 10.32
C PRO A 58 -9.92 7.50 9.09
N PRO A 59 -9.72 6.24 8.64
CA PRO A 59 -8.75 5.26 9.17
C PRO A 59 -7.33 5.40 8.60
N LEU A 60 -7.11 6.27 7.61
CA LEU A 60 -5.81 6.43 6.92
C LEU A 60 -4.62 6.73 7.86
N CYS A 61 -4.86 7.41 8.98
CA CYS A 61 -3.83 7.66 10.00
C CYS A 61 -3.17 6.37 10.52
N PHE A 62 -3.93 5.29 10.68
CA PHE A 62 -3.41 4.00 11.16
C PHE A 62 -2.48 3.35 10.14
N ALA A 63 -2.80 3.44 8.84
CA ALA A 63 -1.91 2.97 7.78
C ALA A 63 -0.59 3.78 7.76
N MET A 64 -0.65 5.09 7.99
CA MET A 64 0.55 5.93 8.07
C MET A 64 1.41 5.61 9.29
N GLN A 65 0.79 5.35 10.45
CA GLN A 65 1.52 4.88 11.63
C GLN A 65 2.23 3.56 11.37
N ALA A 66 1.57 2.59 10.73
CA ALA A 66 2.17 1.31 10.38
C ALA A 66 3.35 1.48 9.39
N LEU A 67 3.16 2.26 8.31
CA LEU A 67 4.23 2.52 7.34
C LEU A 67 5.42 3.23 7.97
N SER A 68 5.18 4.20 8.85
CA SER A 68 6.22 4.91 9.60
C SER A 68 6.99 3.96 10.52
N HIS A 69 6.29 3.06 11.20
CA HIS A 69 6.91 2.05 12.06
C HIS A 69 7.82 1.10 11.25
N VAL A 70 7.39 0.65 10.06
CA VAL A 70 8.25 -0.13 9.15
C VAL A 70 9.49 0.65 8.74
N CYS A 71 9.34 1.91 8.33
CA CYS A 71 10.48 2.75 7.94
C CYS A 71 11.50 2.90 9.08
N VAL A 72 11.03 3.12 10.31
CA VAL A 72 11.91 3.23 11.49
C VAL A 72 12.57 1.88 11.82
N LYS A 73 11.78 0.80 11.88
CA LYS A 73 12.26 -0.55 12.24
C LYS A 73 13.41 -1.00 11.32
N TRP A 74 13.29 -0.74 10.03
CA TRP A 74 14.23 -1.19 9.01
C TRP A 74 15.25 -0.11 8.59
N GLN A 75 15.25 1.05 9.25
CA GLN A 75 16.04 2.23 8.84
C GLN A 75 15.88 2.55 7.35
N ALA A 76 14.65 2.45 6.84
CA ALA A 76 14.31 2.59 5.44
C ALA A 76 13.53 3.87 5.16
N GLU A 77 13.55 4.31 3.90
CA GLU A 77 12.75 5.42 3.38
C GLU A 77 11.79 4.88 2.32
N ALA A 78 10.49 5.08 2.51
CA ALA A 78 9.47 4.68 1.54
C ALA A 78 9.19 5.80 0.53
N PHE A 79 9.37 5.51 -0.75
CA PHE A 79 9.09 6.43 -1.86
C PHE A 79 7.89 5.93 -2.65
N VAL A 80 6.71 6.43 -2.30
CA VAL A 80 5.45 6.09 -2.99
C VAL A 80 5.20 7.14 -4.08
N SER A 81 5.15 6.70 -5.34
CA SER A 81 4.88 7.55 -6.49
C SER A 81 3.55 7.19 -7.14
N HIS A 82 2.85 8.21 -7.65
CA HIS A 82 1.61 7.98 -8.37
C HIS A 82 1.85 7.24 -9.70
N LEU A 83 1.04 6.22 -9.97
CA LEU A 83 1.05 5.48 -11.24
C LEU A 83 -0.32 5.61 -11.92
N ALA A 84 -0.35 6.13 -13.15
CA ALA A 84 -1.61 6.27 -13.90
C ALA A 84 -2.15 4.90 -14.34
N GLY A 85 -3.47 4.71 -14.20
CA GLY A 85 -4.17 3.43 -14.16
C GLY A 85 -3.82 2.37 -15.21
N SER A 86 -3.51 2.75 -16.47
CA SER A 86 -3.14 1.79 -17.53
C SER A 86 -1.89 0.93 -17.24
N ARG A 87 -1.11 1.28 -16.22
CA ARG A 87 0.10 0.56 -15.82
C ARG A 87 -0.09 -0.28 -14.54
N ASN A 88 -1.28 -0.27 -13.95
CA ASN A 88 -1.59 -0.95 -12.68
C ASN A 88 -2.45 -2.22 -12.84
N ASP A 89 -2.75 -2.64 -14.08
CA ASP A 89 -3.67 -3.73 -14.41
C ASP A 89 -3.44 -5.03 -13.63
N TRP A 90 -2.18 -5.37 -13.35
CA TRP A 90 -1.87 -6.60 -12.61
C TRP A 90 -2.27 -6.50 -11.13
N ALA A 91 -1.95 -5.39 -10.46
CA ALA A 91 -2.33 -5.18 -9.08
C ALA A 91 -3.85 -5.05 -8.93
N ASP A 92 -4.50 -4.38 -9.90
CA ASP A 92 -5.95 -4.26 -9.99
C ASP A 92 -6.65 -5.61 -10.14
N LYS A 93 -6.12 -6.50 -10.99
CA LYS A 93 -6.64 -7.86 -11.13
C LYS A 93 -6.46 -8.66 -9.85
N LEU A 94 -5.33 -8.50 -9.16
CA LEU A 94 -5.01 -9.23 -7.94
C LEU A 94 -5.83 -8.75 -6.74
N SER A 95 -6.11 -7.45 -6.63
CA SER A 95 -7.00 -6.90 -5.58
C SER A 95 -8.46 -7.30 -5.80
N ARG A 96 -8.87 -7.54 -7.05
CA ARG A 96 -10.22 -8.01 -7.44
C ARG A 96 -10.37 -9.53 -7.49
N PHE A 97 -9.31 -10.31 -7.25
CA PHE A 97 -9.29 -11.76 -7.43
C PHE A 97 -10.34 -12.53 -6.61
N ARG A 98 -10.87 -11.90 -5.56
CA ARG A 98 -11.96 -12.47 -4.74
C ARG A 98 -13.33 -12.42 -5.42
N GLU A 99 -13.56 -11.51 -6.37
CA GLU A 99 -14.82 -11.44 -7.13
C GLU A 99 -14.91 -12.58 -8.17
N ALA A 100 -13.78 -12.98 -8.77
CA ALA A 100 -13.73 -14.08 -9.74
C ALA A 100 -14.07 -15.45 -9.12
N LYS A 101 -13.50 -15.77 -7.94
CA LYS A 101 -13.79 -17.05 -7.26
C LYS A 101 -15.22 -17.19 -6.74
N SER A 102 -15.95 -16.07 -6.55
CA SER A 102 -17.34 -16.12 -6.08
C SER A 102 -18.33 -16.45 -7.20
N GLN A 103 -17.95 -16.28 -8.47
CA GLN A 103 -18.81 -16.61 -9.61
C GLN A 103 -18.71 -18.09 -10.00
N ASP A 104 -17.57 -18.74 -9.77
CA ASP A 104 -17.38 -20.17 -10.06
C ASP A 104 -17.99 -21.11 -9.00
N LEU A 105 -18.39 -20.61 -7.83
CA LEU A 105 -19.03 -21.40 -6.76
C LEU A 105 -20.57 -21.36 -6.80
N PHE A 106 -21.15 -20.53 -7.67
CA PHE A 106 -22.59 -20.42 -7.91
C PHE A 106 -22.95 -20.49 -9.42
N GLY A 107 -22.04 -20.98 -10.25
CA GLY A 107 -22.25 -21.27 -11.67
C GLY A 107 -22.58 -22.73 -11.92
#